data_AF-A0A963XHX1-F1
#
_entry.id   AF-A0A963XHX1-F1
#
_cell.length_a   1.000
_cell.length_b   1.000
_cell.length_c   1.000
_cell.angle_alpha   90.00
_cell.angle_beta   90.00
_cell.angle_gamma   90.00
#
_symmetry.space_group_name_H-M   'P 1'
#
loop_
_entity.id
_entity.type
_entity.pdbx_description
1 polymer ?
#
loop_
_entity_poly.entity_id
_entity_poly.type
_entity_poly.pdbx_seq_one_letter_code
_entity_poly.pdbx_strand_id
1 'polypeptide(L)'
;MLDNLEQQPADALLALIKLHNADPRADKIDLGVGVYRTGQGETPVFGAIKAAEKKLVETQDSKAYLGPEGDMGFVEALMPYIFGKDSPTMGGRIEGM
;
A
#
# COMPACT_ATOMS: atom_id res chain seq x y z
N MET A 1 -35.66 11.39 4.25
CA MET A 1 -34.69 11.72 3.17
C MET A 1 -33.75 10.54 2.88
N LEU A 2 -33.34 9.79 3.90
CA LEU A 2 -32.48 8.60 3.73
C LEU A 2 -33.27 7.28 3.61
N ASP A 3 -34.59 7.32 3.79
CA ASP A 3 -35.48 6.14 3.89
C ASP A 3 -35.63 5.34 2.58
N ASN A 4 -35.20 5.92 1.46
CA ASN A 4 -35.19 5.30 0.14
C ASN A 4 -33.79 4.83 -0.30
N LEU A 5 -32.78 4.88 0.59
CA LEU A 5 -31.46 4.37 0.27
C LEU A 5 -31.44 2.85 0.39
N GLU A 6 -31.15 2.18 -0.72
CA GLU A 6 -30.94 0.74 -0.74
C GLU A 6 -29.56 0.38 -0.20
N GLN A 7 -29.53 -0.56 0.74
CA GLN A 7 -28.30 -1.11 1.29
C GLN A 7 -27.49 -1.77 0.16
N GLN A 8 -26.30 -1.25 -0.09
CA GLN A 8 -25.38 -1.86 -1.05
C GLN A 8 -24.85 -3.19 -0.51
N PRO A 9 -24.65 -4.21 -1.37
CA PRO A 9 -24.04 -5.45 -0.95
C PRO A 9 -22.65 -5.19 -0.37
N ALA A 10 -22.28 -5.98 0.64
CA ALA A 10 -20.93 -5.92 1.18
C ALA A 10 -19.92 -6.32 0.11
N ASP A 11 -18.76 -5.66 0.09
CA ASP A 11 -17.64 -6.08 -0.74
C ASP A 11 -17.28 -7.55 -0.45
N ALA A 12 -17.16 -8.34 -1.53
CA ALA A 12 -16.98 -9.78 -1.41
C ALA A 12 -15.69 -10.17 -0.68
N LEU A 13 -14.62 -9.38 -0.85
CA LEU A 13 -13.35 -9.60 -0.16
C LEU A 13 -13.47 -9.27 1.32
N LEU A 14 -14.10 -8.14 1.67
CA LEU A 14 -14.34 -7.77 3.07
C LEU A 14 -15.26 -8.77 3.79
N ALA A 15 -16.26 -9.31 3.09
CA ALA A 15 -17.12 -10.37 3.61
C ALA A 15 -16.30 -11.64 3.91
N LEU A 16 -15.41 -12.04 2.99
CA LEU A 16 -14.53 -13.20 3.18
C LEU A 16 -13.56 -13.03 4.35
N ILE A 17 -12.96 -11.84 4.52
CA ILE A 17 -12.11 -11.53 5.68
C ILE A 17 -12.90 -11.72 6.98
N LYS A 18 -14.14 -11.23 7.04
CA LYS A 18 -15.00 -11.38 8.23
C LYS A 18 -15.33 -12.85 8.51
N LEU A 19 -15.70 -13.62 7.49
CA LEU A 19 -15.98 -15.05 7.61
C LEU A 19 -14.75 -15.82 8.09
N HIS A 20 -13.58 -15.57 7.49
CA HIS A 20 -12.33 -16.19 7.92
C HIS A 20 -11.99 -15.83 9.36
N ASN A 21 -12.14 -14.56 9.78
CA ASN A 21 -11.86 -14.14 11.16
C ASN A 21 -12.80 -14.78 12.18
N ALA A 22 -14.08 -14.94 11.84
CA ALA A 22 -15.10 -15.54 12.70
C ALA A 22 -15.01 -17.07 12.81
N ASP A 23 -14.28 -17.72 11.90
CA ASP A 23 -14.10 -19.17 11.91
C ASP A 23 -13.22 -19.62 13.09
N PRO A 24 -13.72 -20.43 14.03
CA PRO A 24 -12.97 -20.84 15.21
C PRO A 24 -11.98 -21.98 14.96
N ARG A 25 -11.97 -22.59 13.77
CA ARG A 25 -11.08 -23.70 13.43
C ARG A 25 -9.62 -23.29 13.53
N ALA A 26 -8.83 -24.07 14.26
CA ALA A 26 -7.41 -23.79 14.46
C ALA A 26 -6.55 -24.05 13.20
N ASP A 27 -7.03 -24.90 12.30
CA ASP A 27 -6.39 -25.33 11.06
C ASP A 27 -6.90 -24.57 9.82
N LYS A 28 -7.66 -23.49 10.00
CA LYS A 28 -8.13 -22.66 8.89
C LYS A 28 -6.97 -22.01 8.15
N ILE A 29 -7.15 -21.85 6.83
CA ILE A 29 -6.15 -21.25 5.94
C ILE A 29 -6.79 -20.02 5.28
N ASP A 30 -6.07 -18.90 5.32
CA ASP A 30 -6.46 -17.67 4.63
C ASP A 30 -5.70 -17.54 3.31
N LEU A 31 -6.42 -17.74 2.20
CA LEU A 31 -5.93 -17.50 0.84
C LEU A 31 -6.76 -16.42 0.13
N GLY A 32 -7.48 -15.59 0.89
CA GLY A 32 -8.40 -14.60 0.35
C GLY A 32 -7.70 -13.34 -0.14
N VAL A 33 -7.00 -12.64 0.77
CA VAL A 33 -6.33 -11.38 0.45
C VAL A 33 -4.90 -11.65 0.00
N GLY A 34 -4.48 -11.05 -1.11
CA GLY A 34 -3.12 -11.12 -1.65
C GLY A 34 -2.09 -10.31 -0.84
N VAL A 35 -1.93 -10.62 0.45
CA VAL A 35 -0.94 -10.01 1.35
C VAL A 35 0.21 -10.98 1.57
N TYR A 36 1.44 -10.49 1.44
CA TYR A 36 2.62 -11.28 1.79
C TYR A 36 2.58 -11.65 3.28
N ARG A 37 2.72 -12.95 3.57
CA ARG A 37 2.91 -13.48 4.92
C ARG A 37 4.20 -14.27 5.00
N THR A 38 4.84 -14.24 6.16
CA THR A 38 5.99 -15.10 6.46
C THR A 38 5.55 -16.56 6.56
N GLY A 39 6.51 -17.49 6.66
CA GLY A 39 6.21 -18.90 6.92
C GLY A 39 5.48 -19.15 8.24
N GLN A 40 5.49 -18.17 9.15
CA GLN A 40 4.78 -18.18 10.43
C GLN A 40 3.39 -17.53 10.33
N GLY A 41 2.99 -17.05 9.16
CA GLY A 41 1.67 -16.43 8.92
C GLY A 41 1.60 -14.94 9.31
N GLU A 42 2.71 -14.30 9.64
CA GLU A 42 2.75 -12.88 10.02
C GLU A 42 2.82 -11.97 8.78
N THR A 43 2.29 -10.75 8.87
CA THR A 43 2.50 -9.69 7.87
C THR A 43 3.62 -8.76 8.36
N PRO A 44 4.87 -8.92 7.90
CA PRO A 44 6.00 -8.21 8.49
C PRO A 44 6.09 -6.77 8.01
N VAL A 45 6.56 -5.88 8.89
CA VAL A 45 7.10 -4.58 8.48
C VAL A 45 8.59 -4.75 8.21
N PHE A 46 9.03 -4.49 6.97
CA PHE A 46 10.43 -4.67 6.61
C PHE A 46 11.35 -3.74 7.40
N GLY A 47 12.57 -4.20 7.70
CA GLY A 47 13.56 -3.42 8.45
C GLY A 47 13.89 -2.07 7.83
N ALA A 48 13.94 -2.00 6.48
CA ALA A 48 14.12 -0.74 5.75
C ALA A 48 12.97 0.26 6.01
N ILE A 49 11.73 -0.24 6.11
CA ILE A 49 10.56 0.58 6.41
C ILE A 49 10.61 1.06 7.86
N LYS A 50 10.94 0.19 8.82
CA LYS A 50 11.12 0.60 10.22
C LYS A 50 12.17 1.70 10.40
N ALA A 51 13.29 1.61 9.68
CA ALA A 51 14.31 2.65 9.71
C ALA A 51 13.83 3.97 9.09
N ALA A 52 13.10 3.90 7.97
CA ALA A 52 12.53 5.08 7.31
C ALA A 52 11.48 5.78 8.19
N GLU A 53 10.58 5.02 8.82
CA GLU A 53 9.57 5.53 9.77
C GLU A 53 10.23 6.31 10.91
N LYS A 54 11.29 5.75 11.52
CA LYS A 54 12.03 6.42 12.59
C LYS A 54 12.61 7.75 12.13
N LYS A 55 13.30 7.76 10.98
CA LYS A 55 13.87 8.99 10.41
C LYS A 55 12.77 10.04 10.17
N LEU A 56 11.64 9.63 9.60
CA LEU A 56 10.54 10.55 9.32
C LEU A 56 10.00 11.20 10.61
N VAL A 57 9.80 10.41 11.67
CA VAL A 57 9.36 10.93 12.97
C VAL A 57 10.37 11.91 13.57
N GLU A 58 11.66 11.66 13.42
CA GLU A 58 12.73 12.50 13.98
C GLU A 58 12.95 13.80 13.20
N THR A 59 12.76 13.78 11.87
CA THR A 59 13.23 14.88 11.00
C THR A 59 12.14 15.65 10.28
N GLN A 60 10.91 15.13 10.20
CA GLN A 60 9.84 15.82 9.47
C GLN A 60 9.39 17.08 10.20
N ASP A 61 9.46 18.21 9.51
CA ASP A 61 9.15 19.54 10.03
C ASP A 61 7.73 20.00 9.69
N SER A 62 7.10 19.41 8.67
CA SER A 62 5.80 19.83 8.16
C SER A 62 4.95 18.68 7.63
N LYS A 63 3.63 18.89 7.69
CA LYS A 63 2.59 18.06 7.04
C LYS A 63 1.80 18.88 6.01
N ALA A 64 2.37 19.99 5.54
CA ALA A 64 1.75 20.83 4.51
C ALA A 64 1.48 20.03 3.23
N TYR A 65 0.50 20.51 2.46
CA TYR A 65 0.18 19.92 1.17
C TYR A 65 1.39 19.92 0.24
N LEU A 66 1.52 18.83 -0.50
CA LEU A 66 2.39 18.76 -1.67
C LEU A 66 1.63 19.29 -2.90
N GLY A 67 2.36 19.51 -3.99
CA GLY A 67 1.76 19.77 -5.30
C GLY A 67 0.90 18.58 -5.77
N PRO A 68 0.08 18.76 -6.82
CA PRO A 68 -0.76 17.69 -7.37
C PRO A 68 0.05 16.48 -7.86
N GLU A 69 1.33 16.66 -8.18
CA GLU A 69 2.27 15.60 -8.56
C GLU A 69 2.75 14.74 -7.37
N GLY A 70 2.52 15.21 -6.14
CA GLY A 70 2.98 14.56 -4.91
C GLY A 70 4.43 14.89 -4.56
N ASP A 71 5.16 13.90 -4.04
CA ASP A 71 6.58 14.05 -3.67
C ASP A 71 7.46 13.70 -4.87
N MET A 72 8.07 14.71 -5.49
CA MET A 72 8.96 14.49 -6.65
C MET A 72 10.18 13.64 -6.30
N GLY A 73 10.66 13.66 -5.06
CA GLY A 73 11.73 12.78 -4.61
C GLY A 73 11.30 11.31 -4.61
N PHE A 74 10.03 11.01 -4.30
CA PHE A 74 9.47 9.66 -4.43
C PHE A 74 9.36 9.23 -5.90
N VAL A 75 8.87 10.13 -6.78
CA VAL A 75 8.74 9.86 -8.22
C VAL A 75 10.10 9.55 -8.82
N GLU A 76 11.09 10.42 -8.63
CA GLU A 76 12.45 10.26 -9.15
C GLU A 76 13.13 9.00 -8.60
N ALA A 77 12.92 8.66 -7.32
CA ALA A 77 13.49 7.46 -6.71
C ALA A 77 12.91 6.16 -7.28
N LEU A 78 11.66 6.18 -7.78
CA LEU A 78 11.02 5.01 -8.40
C LEU A 78 11.46 4.79 -9.86
N MET A 79 11.78 5.86 -10.59
CA MET A 79 12.08 5.77 -12.03
C MET A 79 13.10 4.68 -12.40
N PRO A 80 14.23 4.52 -11.69
CA PRO A 80 15.22 3.50 -12.05
C PRO A 80 14.72 2.06 -11.88
N TYR A 81 13.70 1.83 -11.05
CA TYR A 81 13.09 0.52 -10.84
C TYR A 81 12.00 0.20 -11.87
N ILE A 82 11.31 1.23 -12.37
CA ILE A 82 10.22 1.09 -13.35
C ILE A 82 10.78 1.06 -14.77
N PHE A 83 11.68 1.99 -15.11
CA PHE A 83 12.20 2.22 -16.46
C PHE A 83 13.62 1.69 -16.68
N GLY A 84 14.27 1.22 -15.62
CA GLY A 84 15.65 0.77 -15.65
C GLY A 84 16.65 1.89 -15.36
N LYS A 85 17.79 1.50 -14.78
CA LYS A 85 18.83 2.44 -14.32
C LYS A 85 19.57 3.15 -15.44
N ASP A 86 19.68 2.51 -16.60
CA ASP A 86 20.53 2.99 -17.70
C ASP A 86 19.83 4.05 -18.57
N SER A 87 18.49 4.09 -18.55
CA SER A 87 17.70 5.08 -19.27
C SER A 87 16.41 5.44 -18.52
N PRO A 88 16.50 6.00 -17.30
CA PRO A 88 15.32 6.23 -16.47
C PRO A 88 14.37 7.26 -17.08
N THR A 89 14.87 8.15 -17.96
CA THR A 89 14.06 9.14 -18.69
C THR A 89 13.55 8.63 -20.05
N MET A 90 13.95 7.41 -20.45
CA MET A 90 13.59 6.77 -21.73
C MET A 90 13.80 7.69 -22.95
N GLY A 91 14.87 8.48 -22.94
CA GLY A 91 15.17 9.45 -24.01
C GLY A 91 14.21 10.65 -24.05
N GLY A 92 13.65 11.06 -22.91
CA GLY A 92 12.71 12.19 -22.80
C GLY A 92 11.26 11.83 -23.13
N ARG A 93 10.90 10.53 -23.12
CA ARG A 93 9.54 10.04 -23.43
C ARG A 93 8.61 10.00 -22.20
N ILE A 94 9.10 10.42 -21.05
CA ILE A 94 8.34 10.47 -19.80
C ILE A 94 7.88 11.92 -19.62
N GLU A 95 6.56 12.12 -19.59
CA GLU A 95 5.89 13.39 -19.34
C GLU A 95 5.18 13.34 -17.98
N GLY A 96 4.86 14.50 -17.40
CA GLY A 96 4.23 14.60 -16.08
C GLY A 96 5.21 14.54 -14.91
N MET A 97 6.49 14.82 -15.18
CA MET A 97 7.43 15.31 -14.17
C MET A 97 7.32 16.83 -14.02
#